data_AF-A0A957V6Q3-F1
#
_entry.id   AF-A0A957V6Q3-F1
#
_cell.length_a   1.000
_cell.length_b   1.000
_cell.length_c   1.000
_cell.angle_alpha   90.00
_cell.angle_beta   90.00
_cell.angle_gamma   90.00
#
_symmetry.space_group_name_H-M   'P 1'
#
loop_
_entity.id
_entity.type
_entity.pdbx_description
1 polymer ?
#
loop_
_entity_poly.entity_id
_entity_poly.type
_entity_poly.pdbx_seq_one_letter_code
_entity_poly.pdbx_strand_id
1 'polypeptide(L)'
;MKTVVLFSAVLLLAACQLELPPAPMGNRASLDTPFTLEAGQSIAIADEPATIRLERWSDDKRCPIDVACAESGPVKLQITLARQGHTTTYPVFQAHTDRDGAVLADAPGTDATTQIGPYRITLTAVTPYPAGTEPIPWDEYSGTFVVSKDPAARTDTDAGMSISSDAPFFLAAGEQVVLTGRPDAVRVD
;
A
#
# COMPACT_ATOMS: atom_id res chain seq x y z
N MET A 1 -6.03 59.75 23.43
CA MET A 1 -5.97 59.26 22.04
C MET A 1 -4.54 58.79 21.80
N LYS A 2 -4.19 57.54 21.55
CA LYS A 2 -4.91 56.39 21.00
C LYS A 2 -4.36 55.12 21.65
N THR A 3 -5.30 54.30 22.10
CA THR A 3 -5.24 52.85 22.27
C THR A 3 -4.72 52.16 20.99
N VAL A 4 -4.41 50.86 21.12
CA VAL A 4 -4.12 49.85 20.08
C VAL A 4 -2.64 49.42 20.06
N VAL A 5 -2.22 48.76 21.14
CA VAL A 5 -1.09 47.82 21.16
C VAL A 5 -1.62 46.52 21.77
N LEU A 6 -2.55 45.84 21.09
CA LEU A 6 -3.04 44.54 21.55
C LEU A 6 -3.82 43.78 20.45
N PHE A 7 -3.27 43.56 19.26
CA PHE A 7 -3.96 42.75 18.24
C PHE A 7 -3.05 42.04 17.22
N SER A 8 -1.82 41.67 17.60
CA SER A 8 -0.88 40.96 16.69
C SER A 8 -0.49 39.55 17.15
N ALA A 9 -1.16 38.97 18.14
CA ALA A 9 -0.75 37.69 18.76
C ALA A 9 -1.71 36.51 18.54
N VAL A 10 -2.60 36.53 17.53
CA VAL A 10 -3.63 35.48 17.36
C VAL A 10 -3.60 34.78 15.98
N LEU A 11 -2.75 35.19 15.04
CA LEU A 11 -2.83 34.73 13.63
C LEU A 11 -1.77 33.69 13.21
N LEU A 12 -1.39 32.75 14.09
CA LEU A 12 -0.38 31.72 13.79
C LEU A 12 -0.84 30.28 14.05
N LEU A 13 -2.15 30.04 14.20
CA LEU A 13 -2.71 28.71 14.48
C LEU A 13 -3.38 28.03 13.27
N ALA A 14 -3.25 28.56 12.06
CA ALA A 14 -3.92 27.98 10.89
C ALA A 14 -2.94 27.27 9.95
N ALA A 15 -3.17 25.96 9.82
CA ALA A 15 -2.87 25.12 8.65
C ALA A 15 -1.47 24.50 8.52
N CYS A 16 -1.13 23.58 9.43
CA CYS A 16 -0.61 22.29 8.98
C CYS A 16 -1.80 21.33 8.87
N GLN A 17 -2.63 21.51 7.85
CA GLN A 17 -3.56 20.45 7.48
C GLN A 17 -2.73 19.50 6.62
N LEU A 18 -2.44 18.30 7.13
CA LEU A 18 -1.94 17.20 6.31
C LEU A 18 -3.04 16.92 5.28
N GLU A 19 -2.93 17.56 4.12
CA GLU A 19 -3.85 17.35 3.01
C GLU A 19 -3.59 15.94 2.48
N LEU A 20 -4.48 15.01 2.82
CA LEU A 20 -4.47 13.68 2.20
C LEU A 20 -4.68 13.90 0.68
N PRO A 21 -4.02 13.12 -0.19
CA PRO A 21 -4.32 13.16 -1.62
C PRO A 21 -5.83 12.99 -1.83
N PRO A 22 -6.48 13.86 -2.63
CA PRO A 22 -7.92 13.80 -2.81
C PRO A 22 -8.30 12.45 -3.44
N ALA A 23 -9.03 11.63 -2.67
CA ALA A 23 -9.69 10.46 -3.23
C ALA A 23 -10.76 10.92 -4.25
N PRO A 24 -10.95 10.21 -5.37
CA PRO A 24 -12.06 10.49 -6.29
C PRO A 24 -13.37 10.56 -5.50
N MET A 25 -14.08 11.68 -5.60
CA MET A 25 -15.33 11.89 -4.87
C MET A 25 -16.37 10.84 -5.28
N GLY A 26 -16.67 9.89 -4.38
CA GLY A 26 -17.82 8.99 -4.51
C GLY A 26 -17.55 7.51 -4.22
N ASN A 27 -16.32 7.03 -4.40
CA ASN A 27 -16.02 5.61 -4.19
C ASN A 27 -15.43 5.39 -2.80
N ARG A 28 -16.14 4.61 -1.98
CA ARG A 28 -15.68 4.18 -0.65
C ARG A 28 -15.74 2.66 -0.55
N ALA A 29 -14.73 2.07 0.05
CA ALA A 29 -14.71 0.65 0.40
C ALA A 29 -15.14 0.47 1.86
N SER A 30 -16.05 -0.47 2.10
CA SER A 30 -16.38 -0.89 3.46
C SER A 30 -15.28 -1.81 4.01
N LEU A 31 -15.08 -1.78 5.33
CA LEU A 31 -14.26 -2.78 6.01
C LEU A 31 -14.83 -4.20 5.76
N ASP A 32 -13.94 -5.19 5.81
CA ASP A 32 -14.22 -6.62 5.68
C ASP A 32 -14.90 -7.04 4.36
N THR A 33 -14.97 -6.11 3.39
CA THR A 33 -15.57 -6.34 2.08
C THR A 33 -14.50 -6.22 1.00
N PRO A 34 -14.39 -7.18 0.07
CA PRO A 34 -13.48 -7.06 -1.05
C PRO A 34 -13.79 -5.85 -1.93
N PHE A 35 -12.75 -5.13 -2.35
CA PHE A 35 -12.83 -4.07 -3.35
C PHE A 35 -11.64 -4.17 -4.31
N THR A 36 -11.83 -3.73 -5.55
CA THR A 36 -10.80 -3.75 -6.58
C THR A 36 -10.35 -2.34 -6.88
N LEU A 37 -9.04 -2.16 -7.03
CA LEU A 37 -8.41 -0.95 -7.54
C LEU A 37 -7.77 -1.27 -8.88
N GLU A 38 -8.11 -0.50 -9.91
CA GLU A 38 -7.32 -0.46 -11.13
C GLU A 38 -6.04 0.35 -10.90
N ALA A 39 -5.06 0.13 -11.75
CA ALA A 39 -3.78 0.83 -11.76
C ALA A 39 -3.93 2.36 -11.59
N GLY A 40 -3.32 2.91 -10.53
CA GLY A 40 -3.36 4.35 -10.22
C GLY A 40 -4.64 4.83 -9.53
N GLN A 41 -5.67 3.98 -9.38
CA GLN A 41 -6.88 4.36 -8.67
C GLN A 41 -6.65 4.44 -7.16
N SER A 42 -7.42 5.32 -6.53
CA SER A 42 -7.47 5.49 -5.08
C SER A 42 -8.89 5.29 -4.57
N ILE A 43 -9.01 4.81 -3.33
CA ILE A 43 -10.29 4.62 -2.64
C ILE A 43 -10.17 5.04 -1.17
N ALA A 44 -11.20 5.72 -0.67
CA ALA A 44 -11.32 6.00 0.76
C ALA A 44 -11.93 4.79 1.48
N ILE A 45 -11.49 4.52 2.70
CA ILE A 45 -12.13 3.51 3.55
C ILE A 45 -13.32 4.16 4.25
N ALA A 46 -14.50 3.56 4.15
CA ALA A 46 -15.73 4.09 4.71
C ALA A 46 -15.60 4.27 6.23
N ASP A 47 -16.03 5.44 6.72
CA ASP A 47 -16.01 5.82 8.15
C ASP A 47 -14.63 5.78 8.82
N GLU A 48 -13.57 5.75 8.02
CA GLU A 48 -12.19 5.66 8.47
C GLU A 48 -11.35 6.80 7.86
N PRO A 49 -10.41 7.41 8.60
CA PRO A 49 -9.54 8.47 8.10
C PRO A 49 -8.37 7.89 7.28
N ALA A 50 -8.67 7.01 6.32
CA ALA A 50 -7.69 6.25 5.55
C ALA A 50 -8.03 6.23 4.05
N THR A 51 -7.00 6.28 3.20
CA THR A 51 -7.10 6.16 1.74
C THR A 51 -6.03 5.21 1.24
N ILE A 52 -6.42 4.31 0.33
CA ILE A 52 -5.51 3.38 -0.34
C ILE A 52 -5.42 3.75 -1.82
N ARG A 53 -4.23 3.65 -2.39
CA ARG A 53 -3.97 3.81 -3.82
C ARG A 53 -3.09 2.70 -4.37
N LEU A 54 -3.43 2.17 -5.54
CA LEU A 54 -2.59 1.19 -6.24
C LEU A 54 -1.49 1.93 -7.02
N GLU A 55 -0.23 1.73 -6.64
CA GLU A 55 0.90 2.49 -7.18
C GLU A 55 1.55 1.83 -8.39
N ARG A 56 2.09 2.67 -9.27
CA ARG A 56 2.81 2.22 -10.48
C ARG A 56 4.11 1.52 -10.13
N TRP A 57 4.01 0.22 -9.93
CA TRP A 57 5.13 -0.69 -9.75
C TRP A 57 4.70 -2.11 -10.09
N SER A 58 5.37 -2.71 -11.07
CA SER A 58 5.06 -4.05 -11.58
C SER A 58 6.33 -4.91 -11.59
N ASP A 59 6.35 -5.95 -10.76
CA ASP A 59 7.28 -7.08 -10.87
C ASP A 59 6.43 -8.35 -10.98
N ASP A 60 6.11 -8.74 -12.21
CA ASP A 60 5.30 -9.91 -12.50
C ASP A 60 6.18 -11.04 -13.03
N LYS A 61 6.38 -12.06 -12.21
CA LYS A 61 7.18 -13.26 -12.55
C LYS A 61 6.31 -14.50 -12.73
N ARG A 62 4.99 -14.33 -12.81
CA ARG A 62 4.07 -15.44 -13.10
C ARG A 62 4.35 -16.00 -14.49
N CYS A 63 4.20 -17.30 -14.65
CA CYS A 63 4.39 -17.94 -15.95
C CYS A 63 3.18 -17.66 -16.85
N PRO A 64 3.35 -17.09 -18.05
CA PRO A 64 2.23 -16.86 -18.95
C PRO A 64 1.47 -18.15 -19.31
N ILE A 65 0.14 -18.05 -19.48
CA ILE A 65 -0.74 -19.22 -19.62
C ILE A 65 -0.46 -20.09 -20.87
N ASP A 66 0.11 -19.49 -21.91
CA ASP A 66 0.44 -20.05 -23.22
C ASP A 66 1.94 -20.35 -23.40
N VAL A 67 2.73 -20.23 -22.33
CA VAL A 67 4.18 -20.48 -22.32
C VAL A 67 4.51 -21.60 -21.34
N ALA A 68 5.47 -22.45 -21.71
CA ALA A 68 6.05 -23.44 -20.80
C ALA A 68 7.29 -22.84 -20.11
N CYS A 69 7.15 -22.41 -18.86
CA CYS A 69 8.28 -21.90 -18.07
C CYS A 69 9.00 -23.03 -17.33
N ALA A 70 10.32 -22.93 -17.21
CA ALA A 70 11.10 -23.81 -16.33
C ALA A 70 10.79 -23.52 -14.85
N GLU A 71 10.58 -22.25 -14.51
CA GLU A 71 10.25 -21.77 -13.18
C GLU A 71 9.19 -20.66 -13.26
N SER A 72 8.40 -20.50 -12.20
CA SER A 72 7.42 -19.41 -12.06
C SER A 72 7.62 -18.71 -10.71
N GLY A 73 7.60 -17.38 -10.73
CA GLY A 73 7.69 -16.56 -9.54
C GLY A 73 6.36 -15.89 -9.16
N PRO A 74 6.37 -15.13 -8.07
CA PRO A 74 5.22 -14.35 -7.62
C PRO A 74 5.01 -13.11 -8.51
N VAL A 75 3.82 -12.52 -8.40
CA VAL A 75 3.59 -11.13 -8.79
C VAL A 75 3.72 -10.25 -7.55
N LYS A 76 4.27 -9.05 -7.72
CA LYS A 76 4.33 -8.04 -6.67
C LYS A 76 3.52 -6.81 -7.02
N LEU A 77 2.76 -6.31 -6.06
CA LEU A 77 1.99 -5.06 -6.15
C LEU A 77 2.32 -4.16 -4.96
N GLN A 78 2.43 -2.86 -5.23
CA GLN A 78 2.62 -1.85 -4.19
C GLN A 78 1.36 -0.99 -4.08
N ILE A 79 0.96 -0.69 -2.86
CA ILE A 79 -0.04 0.35 -2.61
C ILE A 79 0.59 1.48 -1.81
N THR A 80 -0.09 2.61 -1.78
CA THR A 80 0.09 3.65 -0.79
C THR A 80 -1.09 3.64 0.18
N LEU A 81 -0.81 3.69 1.48
CA LEU A 81 -1.80 3.91 2.53
C LEU A 81 -1.53 5.27 3.19
N ALA A 82 -2.46 6.19 3.02
CA ALA A 82 -2.44 7.48 3.69
C ALA A 82 -3.46 7.48 4.83
N ARG A 83 -3.04 7.84 6.05
CA ARG A 83 -3.90 7.96 7.23
C ARG A 83 -3.75 9.32 7.87
N GLN A 84 -4.86 9.91 8.28
CA GLN A 84 -4.84 11.24 8.88
C GLN A 84 -3.96 11.27 10.15
N GLY A 85 -3.01 12.21 10.19
CA GLY A 85 -2.11 12.37 11.33
C GLY A 85 -0.93 11.38 11.38
N HIS A 86 -0.75 10.55 10.35
CA HIS A 86 0.35 9.59 10.25
C HIS A 86 1.13 9.75 8.94
N THR A 87 2.37 9.26 8.92
CA THR A 87 3.19 9.15 7.71
C THR A 87 2.51 8.23 6.69
N THR A 88 2.66 8.58 5.41
CA THR A 88 2.21 7.75 4.30
C THR A 88 3.07 6.50 4.18
N THR A 89 2.45 5.31 4.12
CA THR A 89 3.16 4.03 4.05
C THR A 89 2.99 3.37 2.68
N TYR A 90 3.98 2.56 2.28
CA TYR A 90 4.08 1.95 0.95
C TYR A 90 4.23 0.43 1.02
N PRO A 91 3.22 -0.32 1.49
CA PRO A 91 3.34 -1.76 1.58
C PRO A 91 3.42 -2.42 0.19
N VAL A 92 4.26 -3.46 0.14
CA VAL A 92 4.48 -4.32 -1.02
C VAL A 92 3.91 -5.69 -0.70
N PHE A 93 3.08 -6.21 -1.58
CA PHE A 93 2.56 -7.57 -1.51
C PHE A 93 3.33 -8.45 -2.49
N GLN A 94 3.61 -9.69 -2.07
CA GLN A 94 4.16 -10.73 -2.93
C GLN A 94 3.17 -11.88 -2.97
N ALA A 95 2.64 -12.23 -4.14
CA ALA A 95 1.61 -13.25 -4.24
C ALA A 95 1.88 -14.23 -5.38
N HIS A 96 1.74 -15.52 -5.07
CA HIS A 96 1.41 -16.50 -6.10
C HIS A 96 -0.09 -16.47 -6.37
N THR A 97 -0.49 -16.61 -7.63
CA THR A 97 -1.90 -16.65 -8.02
C THR A 97 -2.20 -17.88 -8.86
N ASP A 98 -3.47 -18.29 -8.88
CA ASP A 98 -3.97 -19.15 -9.95
C ASP A 98 -4.15 -18.35 -11.26
N ARG A 99 -4.68 -19.02 -12.29
CA ARG A 99 -4.90 -18.46 -13.62
C ARG A 99 -6.03 -17.42 -13.69
N ASP A 100 -6.94 -17.44 -12.73
CA ASP A 100 -8.00 -16.44 -12.61
C ASP A 100 -7.51 -15.20 -11.83
N GLY A 101 -6.26 -15.26 -11.33
CA GLY A 101 -5.62 -14.19 -10.57
C GLY A 101 -5.88 -14.27 -9.07
N ALA A 102 -6.60 -15.27 -8.57
CA ALA A 102 -6.86 -15.41 -7.14
C ALA A 102 -5.56 -15.76 -6.40
N VAL A 103 -5.32 -15.10 -5.27
CA VAL A 103 -4.12 -15.30 -4.46
C VAL A 103 -4.14 -16.67 -3.77
N LEU A 104 -3.04 -17.40 -3.94
CA LEU A 104 -2.78 -18.67 -3.27
C LEU A 104 -2.07 -18.38 -1.93
N ALA A 105 -2.85 -18.14 -0.89
CA ALA A 105 -2.36 -17.72 0.43
C ALA A 105 -1.33 -18.69 1.04
N ASP A 106 -1.50 -19.99 0.83
CA ASP A 106 -0.63 -21.04 1.39
C ASP A 106 0.58 -21.38 0.50
N ALA A 107 0.73 -20.72 -0.66
CA ALA A 107 1.86 -20.98 -1.54
C ALA A 107 3.17 -20.48 -0.89
N PRO A 108 4.26 -21.27 -0.95
CA PRO A 108 5.54 -20.87 -0.37
C PRO A 108 6.02 -19.52 -0.93
N GLY A 109 6.37 -18.59 -0.05
CA GLY A 109 6.82 -17.25 -0.44
C GLY A 109 5.70 -16.25 -0.72
N THR A 110 4.43 -16.61 -0.56
CA THR A 110 3.34 -15.62 -0.55
C THR A 110 3.39 -14.79 0.73
N ASP A 111 3.46 -13.46 0.57
CA ASP A 111 3.29 -12.43 1.60
C ASP A 111 2.22 -11.44 1.12
N ALA A 112 0.95 -11.85 1.28
CA ALA A 112 -0.21 -11.13 0.76
C ALA A 112 -0.98 -10.35 1.83
N THR A 113 -0.47 -10.25 3.06
CA THR A 113 -1.14 -9.55 4.16
C THR A 113 -0.17 -8.68 4.92
N THR A 114 -0.55 -7.41 5.14
CA THR A 114 0.22 -6.47 5.94
C THR A 114 -0.65 -5.87 7.04
N GLN A 115 -0.04 -5.56 8.19
CA GLN A 115 -0.68 -4.84 9.29
C GLN A 115 -0.03 -3.45 9.40
N ILE A 116 -0.84 -2.40 9.34
CA ILE A 116 -0.38 -1.02 9.46
C ILE A 116 -1.30 -0.28 10.42
N GLY A 117 -0.81 -0.01 11.64
CA GLY A 117 -1.62 0.47 12.76
C GLY A 117 -2.83 -0.45 12.98
N PRO A 118 -4.08 0.08 12.95
CA PRO A 118 -5.26 -0.74 13.19
C PRO A 118 -5.71 -1.53 11.96
N TYR A 119 -5.16 -1.27 10.77
CA TYR A 119 -5.62 -1.89 9.52
C TYR A 119 -4.81 -3.12 9.18
N ARG A 120 -5.52 -4.22 8.92
CA ARG A 120 -4.99 -5.38 8.21
C ARG A 120 -5.43 -5.27 6.76
N ILE A 121 -4.48 -5.27 5.84
CA ILE A 121 -4.75 -5.19 4.41
C ILE A 121 -4.31 -6.51 3.80
N THR A 122 -5.24 -7.20 3.13
CA THR A 122 -4.99 -8.47 2.47
C THR A 122 -5.24 -8.32 0.98
N LEU A 123 -4.26 -8.68 0.15
CA LEU A 123 -4.41 -8.84 -1.29
C LEU A 123 -5.04 -10.21 -1.56
N THR A 124 -6.16 -10.24 -2.27
CA THR A 124 -6.92 -11.46 -2.57
C THR A 124 -6.92 -11.85 -4.04
N ALA A 125 -6.68 -10.91 -4.95
CA ALA A 125 -6.49 -11.21 -6.37
C ALA A 125 -5.63 -10.18 -7.11
N VAL A 126 -4.95 -10.61 -8.17
CA VAL A 126 -4.19 -9.79 -9.12
C VAL A 126 -4.54 -10.18 -10.55
N THR A 127 -5.13 -9.24 -11.30
CA THR A 127 -5.49 -9.43 -12.71
C THR A 127 -4.88 -8.34 -13.59
N PRO A 128 -4.68 -8.60 -14.90
CA PRO A 128 -4.86 -9.89 -15.57
C PRO A 128 -3.77 -10.90 -15.18
N TYR A 129 -4.00 -12.18 -15.49
CA TYR A 129 -2.93 -13.17 -15.49
C TYR A 129 -2.17 -13.09 -16.83
N PRO A 130 -0.84 -13.21 -16.86
CA PRO A 130 -0.07 -13.03 -18.09
C PRO A 130 -0.47 -14.03 -19.18
N ALA A 131 -0.55 -13.51 -20.39
CA ALA A 131 -0.69 -14.25 -21.63
C ALA A 131 0.32 -13.70 -22.65
N GLY A 132 0.95 -14.58 -23.39
CA GLY A 132 2.03 -14.27 -24.30
C GLY A 132 3.35 -13.95 -23.59
N THR A 133 4.34 -13.54 -24.38
CA THR A 133 5.67 -13.15 -23.89
C THR A 133 5.83 -11.65 -23.69
N GLU A 134 4.82 -10.86 -24.06
CA GLU A 134 4.86 -9.41 -23.91
C GLU A 134 4.51 -9.02 -22.46
N PRO A 135 5.18 -8.02 -21.88
CA PRO A 135 4.80 -7.48 -20.59
C PRO A 135 3.40 -6.88 -20.64
N ILE A 136 2.58 -7.16 -19.62
CA ILE A 136 1.27 -6.51 -19.45
C ILE A 136 1.49 -5.00 -19.21
N PRO A 137 0.80 -4.10 -19.93
CA PRO A 137 0.82 -2.68 -19.65
C PRO A 137 0.34 -2.35 -18.22
N TRP A 138 0.99 -1.40 -17.56
CA TRP A 138 0.68 -1.07 -16.16
C TRP A 138 -0.80 -0.72 -15.95
N ASP A 139 -1.39 0.05 -16.86
CA ASP A 139 -2.76 0.53 -16.80
C ASP A 139 -3.83 -0.57 -16.96
N GLU A 140 -3.43 -1.79 -17.31
CA GLU A 140 -4.33 -2.95 -17.34
C GLU A 140 -4.40 -3.70 -16.01
N TYR A 141 -3.46 -3.45 -15.09
CA TYR A 141 -3.42 -4.16 -13.81
C TYR A 141 -4.55 -3.72 -12.87
N SER A 142 -5.07 -4.69 -12.11
CA SER A 142 -5.92 -4.44 -10.96
C SER A 142 -5.55 -5.36 -9.79
N GLY A 143 -5.73 -4.85 -8.58
CA GLY A 143 -5.60 -5.59 -7.34
C GLY A 143 -6.91 -5.60 -6.58
N THR A 144 -7.32 -6.77 -6.08
CA THR A 144 -8.46 -6.89 -5.17
C THR A 144 -7.95 -7.02 -3.74
N PHE A 145 -8.49 -6.20 -2.85
CA PHE A 145 -8.05 -6.09 -1.47
C PHE A 145 -9.23 -6.27 -0.52
N VAL A 146 -8.93 -6.74 0.69
CA VAL A 146 -9.81 -6.66 1.86
C VAL A 146 -9.08 -5.86 2.92
N VAL A 147 -9.77 -4.89 3.51
CA VAL A 147 -9.26 -4.14 4.67
C VAL A 147 -10.10 -4.51 5.87
N SER A 148 -9.48 -5.07 6.89
CA SER A 148 -10.10 -5.31 8.19
C SER A 148 -9.44 -4.46 9.26
N LYS A 149 -10.12 -4.35 10.41
CA LYS A 149 -9.66 -3.53 11.53
C LYS A 149 -9.46 -4.39 12.76
N ASP A 150 -8.28 -4.30 13.36
CA ASP A 150 -8.01 -4.86 14.68
C ASP A 150 -8.24 -3.75 15.72
N PRO A 151 -9.32 -3.83 16.52
CA PRO A 151 -9.62 -2.82 17.55
C PRO A 151 -8.64 -2.86 18.72
N ALA A 152 -7.85 -3.94 18.88
CA ALA A 152 -6.84 -4.06 19.91
C ALA A 152 -5.46 -3.59 19.44
N ALA A 153 -5.27 -3.38 18.14
CA ALA A 153 -4.03 -2.87 17.59
C ALA A 153 -3.81 -1.41 17.98
N ARG A 154 -2.56 -1.08 18.35
CA ARG A 154 -2.21 0.29 18.67
C ARG A 154 -2.22 1.14 17.39
N THR A 155 -2.84 2.30 17.47
CA THR A 155 -2.98 3.22 16.32
C THR A 155 -1.68 3.91 15.93
N ASP A 156 -0.68 3.93 16.82
CA ASP A 156 0.60 4.61 16.65
C ASP A 156 1.72 3.70 16.13
N THR A 157 1.47 2.39 16.01
CA THR A 157 2.53 1.44 15.68
C THR A 157 2.34 0.88 14.27
N ASP A 158 3.25 1.23 13.37
CA ASP A 158 3.45 0.53 12.09
C ASP A 158 4.33 -0.72 12.25
N ALA A 159 4.32 -1.30 13.46
CA ALA A 159 5.14 -2.45 13.80
C ALA A 159 4.73 -3.68 12.98
N GLY A 160 5.73 -4.34 12.38
CA GLY A 160 5.55 -5.52 11.54
C GLY A 160 5.75 -5.29 10.04
N MET A 161 6.16 -4.08 9.64
CA MET A 161 6.45 -3.78 8.23
C MET A 161 7.67 -4.57 7.71
N SER A 162 7.44 -5.46 6.76
CA SER A 162 8.49 -5.99 5.88
C SER A 162 8.65 -5.03 4.70
N ILE A 163 9.80 -4.36 4.63
CA ILE A 163 10.20 -3.58 3.45
C ILE A 163 11.20 -4.40 2.64
N SER A 164 11.02 -4.48 1.32
CA SER A 164 12.01 -5.11 0.45
C SER A 164 13.24 -4.20 0.35
N SER A 165 14.43 -4.76 0.55
CA SER A 165 15.71 -4.06 0.36
C SER A 165 16.04 -3.79 -1.12
N ASP A 166 15.29 -4.38 -2.04
CA ASP A 166 15.58 -4.32 -3.48
C ASP A 166 15.03 -3.05 -4.15
N ALA A 167 14.36 -2.18 -3.38
CA ALA A 167 13.83 -0.90 -3.85
C ALA A 167 14.11 0.24 -2.84
N PRO A 168 14.35 1.47 -3.33
CA PRO A 168 14.51 2.62 -2.46
C PRO A 168 13.17 2.92 -1.75
N PHE A 169 13.22 3.00 -0.42
CA PHE A 169 12.14 3.50 0.42
C PHE A 169 12.58 4.82 1.06
N PHE A 170 11.61 5.68 1.35
CA PHE A 170 11.86 6.94 2.05
C PHE A 170 11.27 6.87 3.44
N LEU A 171 12.09 7.19 4.44
CA LEU A 171 11.64 7.37 5.81
C LEU A 171 11.34 8.84 6.04
N ALA A 172 10.20 9.12 6.66
CA ALA A 172 9.95 10.45 7.18
C ALA A 172 10.88 10.73 8.36
N ALA A 173 11.11 12.01 8.66
CA ALA A 173 11.89 12.40 9.83
C ALA A 173 11.26 11.85 11.12
N GLY A 174 12.00 11.01 11.84
CA GLY A 174 11.56 10.37 13.09
C GLY A 174 11.03 8.93 12.95
N GLU A 175 10.96 8.40 11.73
CA GLU A 175 10.52 7.02 11.48
C GLU A 175 11.65 6.01 11.77
N GLN A 176 11.28 4.83 12.26
CA GLN A 176 12.19 3.71 12.52
C GLN A 176 11.70 2.47 11.77
N VAL A 177 12.60 1.79 11.07
CA VAL A 177 12.33 0.50 10.44
C VAL A 177 13.23 -0.56 11.05
N VAL A 178 12.70 -1.77 11.18
CA VAL A 178 13.49 -2.95 11.53
C VAL A 178 13.72 -3.72 10.24
N LEU A 179 14.95 -3.68 9.74
CA LEU A 179 15.35 -4.45 8.56
C LEU A 179 15.54 -5.91 8.97
N THR A 180 14.66 -6.78 8.50
CA THR A 180 14.77 -8.23 8.68
C THR A 180 15.31 -8.86 7.39
N GLY A 181 16.58 -9.27 7.38
CA GLY A 181 17.27 -9.77 6.19
C GLY A 181 18.76 -10.05 6.44
N ARG A 182 19.53 -10.44 5.41
CA ARG A 182 20.99 -10.61 5.58
C ARG A 182 21.66 -9.23 5.74
N PRO A 183 22.63 -9.08 6.67
CA PRO A 183 23.22 -7.78 7.05
C PRO A 183 24.04 -7.09 5.96
N ASP A 184 24.31 -7.77 4.83
CA ASP A 184 25.07 -7.30 3.67
C ASP A 184 24.22 -6.60 2.59
N ALA A 185 22.89 -6.52 2.77
CA ALA A 185 21.97 -5.97 1.76
C ALA A 185 21.74 -4.46 1.83
N VAL A 186 22.34 -3.74 2.79
CA VAL A 186 22.18 -2.28 2.93
C VAL A 186 23.50 -1.60 2.58
N ARG A 187 23.59 -1.04 1.38
CA ARG A 187 24.58 -0.01 1.05
C ARG A 187 23.92 1.35 1.08
N VAL A 188 24.47 2.22 1.92
CA VAL A 188 24.23 3.66 1.86
C VAL A 188 25.44 4.22 1.12
N ASP A 189 25.24 4.71 -0.11
CA ASP A 189 26.25 5.46 -0.85
C ASP A 189 26.30 6.92 -0.41
#